data_AF-A0AAN8X1P8-F1
#
_entry.id   AF-A0AAN8X1P8-F1
#
_cell.length_a   1.000
_cell.length_b   1.000
_cell.length_c   1.000
_cell.angle_alpha   90.00
_cell.angle_beta   90.00
_cell.angle_gamma   90.00
#
_symmetry.space_group_name_H-M   'P 1'
#
loop_
_entity.id
_entity.type
_entity.pdbx_description
1 polymer ?
#
loop_
_entity_poly.entity_id
_entity_poly.type
_entity_poly.pdbx_seq_one_letter_code
_entity_poly.pdbx_strand_id
1 'polypeptide(L)'
;MKFALAICVCVAVVYAQNKEVVPETKTRDLPADVLRDFPGSCYASTACRMFQVNQTWPLTPFCGRATCVEGPNGLIERVEDCGMRPKKSAGCKVSNTEELQGLFPFCCPKYSCEPGAELVFPTDEELKEAAEARKSAALGPQ
;
A
#
# COMPACT_ATOMS: atom_id res chain seq x y z
N MET A 1 3.68 -33.42 -63.32
CA MET A 1 2.59 -33.03 -62.39
C MET A 1 3.21 -32.80 -61.03
N LYS A 2 3.26 -31.53 -60.59
CA LYS A 2 3.95 -31.07 -59.37
C LYS A 2 2.89 -30.95 -58.26
N PHE A 3 2.91 -31.84 -57.27
CA PHE A 3 2.13 -31.66 -56.04
C PHE A 3 3.06 -31.07 -54.97
N ALA A 4 2.90 -29.77 -54.76
CA ALA A 4 3.64 -29.02 -53.77
C ALA A 4 3.21 -29.43 -52.35
N LEU A 5 4.18 -29.84 -51.54
CA LEU A 5 4.04 -30.05 -50.10
C LEU A 5 3.74 -28.69 -49.44
N ALA A 6 2.53 -28.51 -48.92
CA ALA A 6 2.19 -27.36 -48.08
C ALA A 6 2.61 -27.67 -46.63
N ILE A 7 3.81 -27.22 -46.25
CA ILE A 7 4.32 -27.27 -44.88
C ILE A 7 3.67 -26.12 -44.11
N CYS A 8 2.67 -26.44 -43.28
CA CYS A 8 2.06 -25.49 -42.35
C CYS A 8 3.01 -25.30 -41.16
N VAL A 9 3.79 -24.22 -41.18
CA VAL A 9 4.66 -23.83 -40.07
C VAL A 9 3.79 -23.16 -39.00
N CYS A 10 3.42 -23.93 -37.98
CA CYS A 10 2.81 -23.41 -36.76
C CYS A 10 3.91 -22.70 -35.94
N VAL A 11 4.11 -21.40 -36.16
CA VAL A 11 4.96 -20.57 -35.30
C VAL A 11 4.26 -20.41 -33.95
N ALA A 12 4.71 -21.17 -32.95
CA ALA A 12 4.30 -20.97 -31.56
C ALA A 12 4.91 -19.66 -31.05
N VAL A 13 4.16 -18.57 -31.15
CA VAL A 13 4.52 -17.30 -30.52
C VAL A 13 4.30 -17.45 -29.02
N VAL A 14 5.39 -17.67 -28.28
CA VAL A 14 5.38 -17.64 -26.81
C VAL A 14 5.26 -16.17 -26.40
N TYR A 15 4.05 -15.72 -26.09
CA TYR A 15 3.84 -14.39 -25.50
C TYR A 15 4.30 -14.41 -24.05
N ALA A 16 5.43 -13.76 -23.78
CA ALA A 16 5.82 -13.35 -22.44
C ALA A 16 4.77 -12.35 -21.91
N GLN A 17 3.87 -12.80 -21.01
CA GLN A 17 2.92 -11.91 -20.35
C GLN A 17 3.50 -11.39 -19.05
N ASN A 18 3.45 -10.07 -18.84
CA ASN A 18 3.81 -9.45 -17.57
C ASN A 18 2.81 -9.87 -16.49
N LYS A 19 3.33 -10.19 -15.31
CA LYS A 19 2.52 -10.57 -14.15
C LYS A 19 2.08 -9.31 -13.42
N GLU A 20 0.77 -9.10 -13.29
CA GLU A 20 0.24 -8.09 -12.38
C GLU A 20 0.28 -8.62 -10.94
N VAL A 21 0.86 -7.83 -10.03
CA VAL A 21 0.97 -8.10 -8.61
C VAL A 21 0.26 -6.97 -7.88
N VAL A 22 -0.82 -7.31 -7.17
CA VAL A 22 -1.56 -6.40 -6.31
C VAL A 22 -1.16 -6.69 -4.86
N PRO A 23 -0.50 -5.76 -4.16
CA PRO A 23 -0.17 -5.94 -2.75
C PRO A 23 -1.44 -6.06 -1.90
N GLU A 24 -1.41 -6.93 -0.91
CA GLU A 24 -2.51 -7.06 0.05
C GLU A 24 -2.60 -5.82 0.94
N THR A 25 -3.82 -5.35 1.18
CA THR A 25 -4.08 -4.28 2.14
C THR A 25 -3.80 -4.76 3.56
N LYS A 26 -3.19 -3.91 4.38
CA LYS A 26 -2.86 -4.22 5.78
C LYS A 26 -3.77 -3.45 6.71
N THR A 27 -4.24 -4.14 7.75
CA THR A 27 -4.96 -3.53 8.88
C THR A 27 -4.03 -3.43 10.08
N ARG A 28 -4.04 -2.29 10.78
CA ARG A 28 -3.37 -2.11 12.08
C ARG A 28 -4.23 -1.26 13.01
N ASP A 29 -4.17 -1.59 14.30
CA ASP A 29 -4.86 -0.84 15.34
C ASP A 29 -3.85 0.11 16.01
N LEU A 30 -4.18 1.40 16.01
CA LEU A 30 -3.44 2.44 16.73
C LEU A 30 -4.28 2.93 17.90
N PRO A 31 -3.67 3.28 19.06
CA PRO A 31 -4.38 4.07 20.06
C PRO A 31 -4.88 5.35 19.40
N ALA A 32 -6.17 5.66 19.54
CA ALA A 32 -6.71 6.89 18.99
C ALA A 32 -6.21 8.10 19.79
N ASP A 33 -5.91 9.19 19.10
CA ASP A 33 -5.79 10.48 19.75
C ASP A 33 -7.18 10.90 20.24
N VAL A 34 -7.31 11.14 21.55
CA VAL A 34 -8.56 11.57 22.17
C VAL A 34 -8.34 12.94 22.78
N LEU A 35 -9.12 13.91 22.33
CA LEU A 35 -9.04 15.26 22.88
C LEU A 35 -9.79 15.32 24.21
N ARG A 36 -9.25 16.09 25.16
CA ARG A 36 -9.82 16.27 26.51
C ARG A 36 -11.32 16.61 26.47
N ASP A 37 -11.71 17.49 25.56
CA ASP A 37 -13.08 18.01 25.49
C ASP A 37 -14.02 17.08 24.70
N PHE A 38 -13.49 16.01 24.07
CA PHE A 38 -14.23 15.04 23.26
C PHE A 38 -13.82 13.59 23.57
N PRO A 39 -14.02 13.10 24.80
CA PRO A 39 -13.50 11.80 25.24
C PRO A 39 -14.11 10.58 24.52
N GLY A 40 -15.27 10.75 23.88
CA GLY A 40 -15.99 9.68 23.17
C GLY A 40 -15.72 9.62 21.66
N SER A 41 -14.72 10.35 21.15
CA SER A 41 -14.45 10.45 19.73
C SER A 41 -12.94 10.34 19.45
N CYS A 42 -12.60 9.73 18.31
CA CYS A 42 -11.23 9.72 17.79
C CYS A 42 -10.92 11.04 17.08
N TYR A 43 -9.77 11.64 17.34
CA TYR A 43 -9.26 12.78 16.58
C TYR A 43 -8.41 12.30 15.42
N ALA A 44 -8.78 12.68 14.20
CA ALA A 44 -8.03 12.36 13.00
C ALA A 44 -7.08 13.51 12.65
N SER A 45 -5.78 13.30 12.80
CA SER A 45 -4.77 14.32 12.47
C SER A 45 -4.75 14.70 10.98
N THR A 46 -4.99 13.73 10.08
CA THR A 46 -5.03 13.95 8.62
C THR A 46 -6.25 14.76 8.16
N ALA A 47 -7.36 14.69 8.90
CA ALA A 47 -8.60 15.39 8.59
C ALA A 47 -8.88 16.59 9.51
N CYS A 48 -8.04 16.82 10.53
CA CYS A 48 -8.19 17.84 11.56
C CYS A 48 -9.59 17.90 12.19
N ARG A 49 -10.22 16.75 12.44
CA ARG A 49 -11.58 16.68 13.01
C ARG A 49 -11.84 15.43 13.83
N MET A 50 -12.90 15.47 14.62
CA MET A 50 -13.37 14.35 15.43
C MET A 50 -14.25 13.39 14.64
N PHE A 51 -14.15 12.12 14.97
CA PHE A 51 -14.97 11.03 14.46
C PHE A 51 -15.55 10.22 15.60
N GLN A 52 -16.85 9.98 15.55
CA GLN A 52 -17.52 9.11 16.50
C GLN A 52 -17.15 7.65 16.25
N VAL A 53 -17.35 6.80 17.25
CA VAL A 53 -17.22 5.34 17.12
C VAL A 53 -18.02 4.85 15.90
N ASN A 54 -17.42 3.93 15.14
CA ASN A 54 -17.88 3.37 13.87
C ASN A 54 -17.86 4.33 12.66
N GLN A 55 -17.41 5.57 12.82
CA GLN A 55 -17.18 6.43 11.66
C GLN A 55 -15.83 6.12 11.00
N THR A 56 -15.83 6.15 9.66
CA THR A 56 -14.66 5.92 8.82
C THR A 56 -14.28 7.18 8.05
N TRP A 57 -12.99 7.40 7.83
CA TRP A 57 -12.47 8.52 7.05
C TRP A 57 -11.28 8.16 6.19
N PRO A 58 -11.04 8.91 5.09
CA PRO A 58 -9.84 8.75 4.28
C PRO A 58 -8.61 9.34 5.00
N LEU A 59 -7.46 8.72 4.79
CA LEU A 59 -6.17 9.19 5.32
C LEU A 59 -5.40 10.11 4.36
N THR A 60 -6.10 10.73 3.41
CA THR A 60 -5.52 11.67 2.42
C THR A 60 -4.58 12.67 3.11
N PRO A 61 -3.34 12.87 2.61
CA PRO A 61 -2.82 12.47 1.29
C PRO A 61 -2.31 11.03 1.19
N PHE A 62 -2.38 10.23 2.25
CA PHE A 62 -1.98 8.82 2.20
C PHE A 62 -3.11 7.93 1.65
N CYS A 63 -2.74 6.87 0.93
CA CYS A 63 -3.70 5.88 0.45
C CYS A 63 -4.06 4.89 1.57
N GLY A 64 -5.13 5.23 2.28
CA GLY A 64 -5.68 4.42 3.34
C GLY A 64 -6.98 5.01 3.87
N ARG A 65 -7.62 4.28 4.77
CA ARG A 65 -8.74 4.78 5.56
C ARG A 65 -8.54 4.39 7.02
N ALA A 66 -9.17 5.14 7.90
CA ALA A 66 -9.22 4.81 9.31
C ALA A 66 -10.66 4.76 9.80
N THR A 67 -10.90 3.95 10.83
CA THR A 67 -12.19 3.81 11.49
C THR A 67 -12.00 3.95 12.99
N CYS A 68 -12.85 4.75 13.64
CA CYS A 68 -12.85 4.87 15.09
C CYS A 68 -13.56 3.66 15.68
N VAL A 69 -12.90 2.87 16.52
CA VAL A 69 -13.47 1.67 17.14
C VAL A 69 -13.21 1.66 18.65
N GLU A 70 -14.07 0.97 19.39
CA GLU A 70 -13.85 0.72 20.81
C GLU A 70 -12.81 -0.39 21.02
N GLY A 71 -11.89 -0.16 21.96
CA GLY A 71 -10.87 -1.11 22.36
C GLY A 71 -10.89 -1.37 23.87
N PRO A 72 -10.18 -2.40 24.34
CA PRO A 72 -10.14 -2.76 25.76
C PRO A 72 -9.52 -1.67 26.66
N ASN A 73 -8.65 -0.83 26.11
CA ASN A 73 -7.89 0.19 26.85
C ASN A 73 -8.20 1.63 26.39
N GLY A 74 -9.32 1.84 25.69
CA GLY A 74 -9.70 3.14 25.11
C GLY A 74 -10.08 3.04 23.64
N LEU A 75 -10.24 4.20 23.00
CA LEU A 75 -10.56 4.28 21.59
C LEU A 75 -9.36 3.90 20.72
N ILE A 76 -9.66 3.24 19.61
CA ILE A 76 -8.67 2.77 18.63
C ILE A 76 -8.96 3.44 17.29
N GLU A 77 -7.92 3.93 16.65
CA GLU A 77 -7.93 4.27 15.23
C GLU A 77 -7.49 3.02 14.44
N ARG A 78 -8.46 2.28 13.89
CA ARG A 78 -8.19 1.12 13.04
C ARG A 78 -7.86 1.60 11.64
N VAL A 79 -6.59 1.48 11.26
CA VAL A 79 -6.06 1.91 9.97
C VAL A 79 -6.01 0.74 9.00
N GLU A 80 -6.57 0.93 7.82
CA GLU A 80 -6.44 0.07 6.65
C GLU A 80 -5.67 0.82 5.55
N ASP A 81 -4.52 0.29 5.12
CA ASP A 81 -3.72 0.88 4.06
C ASP A 81 -3.13 -0.17 3.11
N CYS A 82 -2.35 0.27 2.12
CA CYS A 82 -1.79 -0.61 1.08
C CYS A 82 -0.59 -1.45 1.55
N GLY A 83 -0.26 -1.42 2.84
CA GLY A 83 0.88 -2.13 3.39
C GLY A 83 2.24 -1.56 2.96
N MET A 84 3.25 -2.42 3.04
CA MET A 84 4.63 -2.02 2.79
C MET A 84 4.87 -1.82 1.30
N ARG A 85 5.62 -0.78 0.95
CA ARG A 85 6.06 -0.58 -0.43
C ARG A 85 7.28 -1.47 -0.71
N PRO A 86 7.34 -2.16 -1.86
CA PRO A 86 8.54 -2.85 -2.29
C PRO A 86 9.67 -1.85 -2.52
N LYS A 87 10.91 -2.34 -2.42
CA LYS A 87 12.09 -1.64 -2.90
C LYS A 87 11.96 -1.39 -4.39
N LYS A 88 12.68 -0.38 -4.89
CA LYS A 88 12.82 -0.19 -6.34
C LYS A 88 13.55 -1.41 -6.92
N SER A 89 12.82 -2.39 -7.43
CA SER A 89 13.38 -3.55 -8.10
C SER A 89 13.50 -3.30 -9.61
N ALA A 90 14.55 -3.83 -10.22
CA ALA A 90 14.69 -3.84 -11.67
C ALA A 90 13.63 -4.79 -12.26
N GLY A 91 12.77 -4.29 -13.16
CA GLY A 91 11.81 -5.13 -13.89
C GLY A 91 10.35 -5.08 -13.42
N CYS A 92 10.01 -4.34 -12.36
CA CYS A 92 8.63 -4.10 -11.95
C CYS A 92 8.29 -2.60 -12.03
N LYS A 93 7.14 -2.26 -12.62
CA LYS A 93 6.64 -0.87 -12.73
C LYS A 93 5.23 -0.77 -12.15
N VAL A 94 4.88 0.40 -11.63
CA VAL A 94 3.50 0.65 -11.17
C VAL A 94 2.58 0.73 -12.39
N SER A 95 1.52 -0.08 -12.43
CA SER A 95 0.58 -0.14 -13.56
C SER A 95 -0.57 0.85 -13.44
N ASN A 96 -0.98 1.22 -12.23
CA ASN A 96 -2.14 2.09 -11.96
C ASN A 96 -1.75 3.52 -11.53
N THR A 97 -0.89 4.16 -12.31
CA THR A 97 -0.30 5.46 -11.93
C THR A 97 -1.35 6.56 -11.81
N GLU A 98 -2.41 6.50 -12.63
CA GLU A 98 -3.49 7.49 -12.65
C GLU A 98 -4.39 7.37 -11.42
N GLU A 99 -4.59 6.15 -10.92
CA GLU A 99 -5.44 5.85 -9.78
C GLU A 99 -4.78 6.12 -8.43
N LEU A 100 -3.47 6.37 -8.38
CA LEU A 100 -2.73 6.62 -7.13
C LEU A 100 -3.27 7.80 -6.31
N GLN A 101 -3.98 8.72 -6.94
CA GLN A 101 -4.61 9.88 -6.30
C GLN A 101 -6.08 9.64 -5.90
N GLY A 102 -6.60 8.44 -6.16
CA GLY A 102 -7.97 8.05 -5.87
C GLY A 102 -8.23 7.77 -4.39
N LEU A 103 -9.41 7.20 -4.11
CA LEU A 103 -9.79 6.76 -2.77
C LEU A 103 -9.30 5.32 -2.51
N PHE A 104 -8.99 5.03 -1.26
CA PHE A 104 -8.69 3.66 -0.83
C PHE A 104 -9.92 2.76 -1.03
N PRO A 105 -9.78 1.52 -1.54
CA PRO A 105 -8.53 0.79 -1.81
C PRO A 105 -7.95 0.99 -3.23
N PHE A 106 -8.60 1.78 -4.08
CA PHE A 106 -8.22 1.90 -5.50
C PHE A 106 -6.92 2.67 -5.74
N CYS A 107 -6.55 3.56 -4.82
CA CYS A 107 -5.25 4.22 -4.84
C CYS A 107 -4.06 3.30 -4.47
N CYS A 108 -4.30 2.03 -4.13
CA CYS A 108 -3.22 1.13 -3.80
C CYS A 108 -2.40 0.78 -5.05
N PRO A 109 -1.05 0.86 -4.97
CA PRO A 109 -0.19 0.62 -6.12
C PRO A 109 -0.27 -0.83 -6.58
N LYS A 110 -0.51 -1.03 -7.86
CA LYS A 110 -0.43 -2.31 -8.56
C LYS A 110 0.87 -2.33 -9.36
N TYR A 111 1.50 -3.50 -9.43
CA TYR A 111 2.80 -3.64 -10.08
C TYR A 111 2.68 -4.59 -11.27
N SER A 112 3.17 -4.17 -12.43
CA SER A 112 3.39 -5.02 -13.59
C SER A 112 4.87 -5.39 -13.66
N CYS A 113 5.16 -6.68 -13.51
CA CYS A 113 6.52 -7.22 -13.49
C CYS A 113 6.78 -8.05 -14.75
N GLU A 114 7.97 -7.87 -15.33
CA GLU A 114 8.46 -8.72 -16.42
C GLU A 114 8.57 -10.19 -15.95
N PRO A 115 8.50 -11.19 -16.87
CA PRO A 115 8.59 -12.59 -16.49
C PRO A 115 9.87 -12.91 -15.71
N GLY A 116 9.71 -13.49 -14.52
CA GLY A 116 10.82 -13.84 -13.62
C GLY A 116 11.31 -12.70 -12.72
N ALA A 117 10.75 -11.48 -12.84
CA ALA A 117 11.01 -10.40 -11.89
C ALA A 117 10.08 -10.51 -10.66
N GLU A 118 10.66 -10.34 -9.47
CA GLU A 118 9.94 -10.38 -8.19
C GLU A 118 10.03 -9.04 -7.45
N LEU A 119 8.99 -8.74 -6.67
CA LEU A 119 8.98 -7.60 -5.77
C LEU A 119 9.80 -7.94 -4.53
N VAL A 120 10.87 -7.20 -4.30
CA VAL A 120 11.68 -7.30 -3.09
C VAL A 120 11.19 -6.26 -2.08
N PHE A 121 10.81 -6.69 -0.89
CA PHE A 121 10.42 -5.79 0.20
C PHE A 121 11.60 -5.56 1.16
N PRO A 122 11.64 -4.42 1.88
CA PRO A 122 12.58 -4.21 2.98
C PRO A 122 12.49 -5.31 4.04
N THR A 123 13.64 -5.73 4.56
CA THR A 123 13.73 -6.64 5.70
C THR A 123 13.43 -5.90 7.00
N ASP A 124 13.14 -6.64 8.07
CA ASP A 124 12.91 -6.03 9.39
C ASP A 124 14.13 -5.27 9.92
N GLU A 125 15.34 -5.72 9.60
CA GLU A 125 16.59 -5.02 9.95
C GLU A 125 16.68 -3.68 9.23
N GLU A 126 16.43 -3.64 7.92
CA GLU A 126 16.44 -2.40 7.14
C GLU A 126 15.35 -1.42 7.59
N LEU A 127 14.18 -1.92 8.01
CA LEU A 127 13.10 -1.08 8.54
C LEU A 127 13.48 -0.46 9.88
N LYS A 128 14.18 -1.21 10.76
CA LYS A 128 14.68 -0.70 12.04
C LYS A 128 15.73 0.38 11.81
N GLU A 129 16.73 0.12 10.98
CA GLU A 129 17.76 1.10 10.64
C GLU A 129 17.16 2.38 10.05
N ALA A 130 16.19 2.25 9.14
CA ALA A 130 15.49 3.40 8.56
C ALA A 130 14.67 4.18 9.60
N ALA A 131 14.04 3.50 10.56
CA ALA A 131 13.30 4.13 11.64
C ALA A 131 14.23 4.90 12.60
N GLU A 132 15.38 4.30 12.95
CA GLU A 132 16.40 4.93 13.78
C GLU A 132 17.00 6.16 13.09
N ALA A 133 17.32 6.07 11.81
CA ALA A 133 17.83 7.19 11.02
C ALA A 133 16.82 8.36 10.99
N ARG A 134 15.52 8.07 10.80
CA ARG A 134 14.46 9.10 10.83
C ARG A 134 14.32 9.73 12.21
N LYS A 135 14.40 8.92 13.28
CA LYS A 135 14.34 9.43 14.66
C LYS A 135 15.50 10.38 14.95
N SER A 136 16.71 10.01 14.55
CA SER A 136 17.91 10.85 14.68
C SER A 136 17.81 12.14 13.88
N ALA A 137 17.25 12.09 12.66
CA ALA A 137 17.02 13.28 11.85
C ALA A 137 15.94 14.21 12.44
N ALA A 138 14.88 13.66 13.04
CA ALA A 138 13.79 14.43 13.63
C ALA A 138 14.18 15.16 14.93
N LEU A 139 15.18 14.65 15.65
CA LEU A 139 15.64 15.23 16.92
C LEU A 139 16.63 16.40 16.72
N GLY A 140 17.08 16.67 15.49
CA GLY A 140 18.12 17.68 15.20
C GLY A 140 19.50 17.31 15.76
N PRO A 141 20.56 18.07 15.45
CA PRO A 141 21.81 17.96 16.20
C PRO A 141 21.54 18.38 17.66
N GLN A 142 21.91 17.53 18.61
CA GLN A 142 21.92 17.87 20.04
C GLN A 142 22.95 18.94 20.33
#